data_AF-A0A9W4XRM6-F1
#
_entry.id   AF-A0A9W4XRM6-F1
#
_cell.length_a   1.000
_cell.length_b   1.000
_cell.length_c   1.000
_cell.angle_alpha   90.00
_cell.angle_beta   90.00
_cell.angle_gamma   90.00
#
_symmetry.space_group_name_H-M   'P 1'
#
loop_
_entity.id
_entity.type
_entity.pdbx_description
1 polymer ?
#
loop_
_entity_poly.entity_id
_entity_poly.type
_entity_poly.pdbx_seq_one_letter_code
_entity_poly.pdbx_strand_id
1 'polypeptide(L)'
;MNQVEDVEVVLTHARRYKFHSGTLARNSTVLAGMLTEQNAAKLSNRAKNANVHTRWMVELKHLPDREHPAGLMGLVELNSSGERADGRSGLIPNENGRVPTKIFDHYEAILYAFYNKEIRISDADMRSALEDVTQMVSIAEYLGCLAVVSKPVEVALLKHGQNLYRSIQAMPGSWIGMSMSIKSESIFKEAMIHLVGNWPRVKKHAMPALKDYPAVKELVEKHRGALMKKGKKIDTGVMSLYPGDMCAPSQDLPIKREDYSRDVLIWIALTWFRHWVGQRLIMGKGHTGEDSGFELYRQIGAAGEAYMDKVVINQFHGKFPMTKKALNVCENHLLEIKECMKNFIDKQGVLEVKCELDVHKYPVPYLTCIDFNRDDLPWLEHEKQQKQVAGTKRGVRPGGNAIARQNLQAASREQAGVDVDDGSAGEESEEEAWDKDESRKRARRA
;
A
#
# COMPACT_ATOMS: atom_id res chain seq x y z
N MET A 1 -30.64 -8.94 28.60
CA MET A 1 -30.73 -10.06 27.63
C MET A 1 -31.01 -11.31 28.45
N ASN A 2 -32.24 -11.79 28.49
CA ASN A 2 -32.62 -13.00 29.23
C ASN A 2 -32.82 -14.18 28.28
N GLN A 3 -31.95 -14.32 27.28
CA GLN A 3 -31.94 -15.49 26.42
C GLN A 3 -31.05 -16.53 27.09
N VAL A 4 -31.51 -17.77 27.16
CA VAL A 4 -30.73 -18.85 27.80
C VAL A 4 -29.69 -19.36 26.81
N GLU A 5 -28.52 -19.74 27.32
CA GLU A 5 -27.46 -20.35 26.53
C GLU A 5 -27.95 -21.70 25.96
N ASP A 6 -27.99 -21.78 24.63
CA ASP A 6 -28.57 -22.87 23.85
C ASP A 6 -27.54 -23.60 22.98
N VAL A 7 -26.28 -23.17 23.01
CA VAL A 7 -25.16 -23.81 22.30
C VAL A 7 -24.07 -24.20 23.29
N GLU A 8 -23.56 -25.42 23.17
CA GLU A 8 -22.34 -25.86 23.84
C GLU A 8 -21.20 -26.01 22.83
N VAL A 9 -20.10 -25.29 23.06
CA VAL A 9 -18.86 -25.40 22.27
C VAL A 9 -17.85 -26.21 23.06
N VAL A 10 -17.37 -27.31 22.48
CA VAL A 10 -16.43 -28.25 23.09
C VAL A 10 -15.11 -28.18 22.33
N LEU A 11 -14.08 -27.58 22.93
CA LEU A 11 -12.74 -27.53 22.35
C LEU A 11 -11.92 -28.76 22.74
N THR A 12 -12.07 -29.18 24.00
CA THR A 12 -11.50 -30.42 24.56
C THR A 12 -12.46 -30.96 25.62
N HIS A 13 -12.19 -32.16 26.12
CA HIS A 13 -12.91 -32.74 27.26
C HIS A 13 -13.04 -31.77 28.46
N ALA A 14 -11.97 -31.03 28.77
CA ALA A 14 -11.93 -30.11 29.91
C ALA A 14 -12.43 -28.68 29.57
N ARG A 15 -12.49 -28.33 28.29
CA ARG A 15 -12.80 -26.97 27.81
C ARG A 15 -14.14 -26.95 27.07
N ARG A 16 -15.20 -26.80 27.85
CA ARG A 16 -16.59 -26.79 27.39
C ARG A 16 -17.21 -25.44 27.79
N TYR A 17 -17.77 -24.75 26.82
CA TYR A 17 -18.30 -23.40 26.99
C TYR A 17 -19.73 -23.33 26.51
N LYS A 18 -20.56 -22.56 27.22
CA LYS A 18 -21.95 -22.33 26.85
C LYS A 18 -22.11 -20.93 26.27
N PHE A 19 -22.86 -20.85 25.18
CA PHE A 19 -23.05 -19.63 24.40
C PHE A 19 -24.48 -19.55 23.86
N HIS A 20 -24.76 -18.42 23.20
CA HIS A 20 -26.03 -18.11 22.58
C HIS A 20 -25.90 -18.22 21.07
N SER A 21 -26.75 -19.05 20.47
CA SER A 21 -26.79 -19.33 19.03
C SER A 21 -26.83 -18.05 18.20
N GLY A 22 -27.72 -17.12 18.56
CA GLY A 22 -27.87 -15.83 17.87
C GLY A 22 -26.61 -14.95 17.91
N THR A 23 -25.86 -14.97 19.02
CA THR A 23 -24.61 -14.21 19.12
C THR A 23 -23.50 -14.86 18.29
N LEU A 24 -23.36 -16.18 18.35
CA LEU A 24 -22.37 -16.91 17.57
C LEU A 24 -22.63 -16.77 16.06
N ALA A 25 -23.86 -17.00 15.61
CA ALA A 25 -24.26 -16.92 14.20
C ALA A 25 -24.12 -15.50 13.63
N ARG A 26 -24.37 -14.46 14.44
CA ARG A 26 -24.21 -13.07 13.96
C ARG A 26 -22.74 -12.71 13.70
N ASN A 27 -21.80 -13.28 14.46
CA ASN A 27 -20.40 -12.88 14.43
C ASN A 27 -19.49 -13.84 13.65
N SER A 28 -19.93 -15.06 13.36
CA SER A 28 -19.16 -16.07 12.62
C SER A 28 -20.01 -16.69 11.51
N THR A 29 -19.51 -16.63 10.28
CA THR A 29 -20.19 -17.21 9.11
C THR A 29 -20.24 -18.74 9.18
N VAL A 30 -19.17 -19.38 9.68
CA VAL A 30 -19.14 -20.84 9.88
C VAL A 30 -20.15 -21.27 10.92
N LEU A 31 -20.19 -20.61 12.08
CA LEU A 31 -21.17 -20.93 13.13
C LEU A 31 -22.59 -20.62 12.67
N ALA A 32 -22.82 -19.58 11.86
CA ALA A 32 -24.13 -19.29 11.27
C ALA A 32 -24.64 -20.45 10.40
N GLY A 33 -23.77 -21.06 9.60
CA GLY A 33 -24.12 -22.22 8.78
C GLY A 33 -24.40 -23.49 9.60
N MET A 34 -23.73 -23.64 10.75
CA MET A 34 -23.92 -24.78 11.65
C MET A 34 -25.21 -24.64 12.49
N LEU A 35 -25.45 -23.46 13.06
CA LEU A 35 -26.48 -23.19 14.07
C LEU A 35 -27.83 -22.83 13.44
N THR A 36 -28.32 -23.69 12.55
CA THR A 36 -29.63 -23.56 11.92
C THR A 36 -30.69 -24.37 12.67
N GLU A 37 -31.96 -23.98 12.52
CA GLU A 37 -33.10 -24.71 13.10
C GLU A 37 -33.23 -26.14 12.58
N GLN A 38 -32.75 -26.42 11.36
CA GLN A 38 -32.73 -27.78 10.80
C GLN A 38 -31.77 -28.70 11.57
N ASN A 39 -30.66 -28.14 12.05
CA ASN A 39 -29.64 -28.84 12.82
C ASN A 39 -29.93 -28.85 14.34
N ALA A 40 -31.04 -28.24 14.77
CA ALA A 40 -31.34 -28.10 16.18
C ALA A 40 -31.92 -29.37 16.79
N ALA A 41 -31.44 -29.75 17.97
CA ALA A 41 -31.99 -30.86 18.73
C ALA A 41 -33.45 -30.58 19.13
N LYS A 42 -34.32 -31.57 18.94
CA LYS A 42 -35.71 -31.54 19.39
C LYS A 42 -35.80 -32.03 20.84
N LEU A 43 -35.69 -31.10 21.78
CA LEU A 43 -35.72 -31.40 23.20
C LEU A 43 -37.09 -31.91 23.66
N SER A 44 -37.07 -33.01 24.41
CA SER A 44 -38.25 -33.61 25.04
C SER A 44 -38.80 -32.71 26.16
N ASN A 45 -40.08 -32.87 26.51
CA ASN A 45 -40.68 -32.14 27.64
C ASN A 45 -39.96 -32.44 28.96
N ARG A 46 -39.43 -33.66 29.14
CA ARG A 46 -38.61 -34.03 30.30
C ARG A 46 -37.33 -33.21 30.38
N ALA A 47 -36.62 -33.04 29.26
CA ALA A 47 -35.39 -32.26 29.19
C ALA A 47 -35.64 -30.76 29.47
N LYS A 48 -36.73 -30.21 28.90
CA LYS A 48 -37.15 -28.83 29.17
C LYS A 48 -37.48 -28.59 30.64
N ASN A 49 -38.20 -29.53 31.27
CA ASN A 49 -38.51 -29.46 32.71
C ASN A 49 -37.26 -29.59 33.59
N ALA A 50 -36.18 -30.20 33.08
CA ALA A 50 -34.89 -30.29 33.75
C ALA A 50 -33.97 -29.07 33.48
N ASN A 51 -34.48 -27.98 32.90
CA ASN A 51 -33.72 -26.79 32.50
C ASN A 51 -32.57 -27.09 31.52
N VAL A 52 -32.73 -28.10 30.66
CA VAL A 52 -31.79 -28.32 29.55
C VAL A 52 -32.21 -27.44 28.38
N HIS A 53 -31.31 -26.53 27.98
CA HIS A 53 -31.54 -25.59 26.89
C HIS A 53 -30.58 -25.80 25.71
N THR A 54 -29.59 -26.69 25.83
CA THR A 54 -28.64 -27.01 24.75
C THR A 54 -29.36 -27.64 23.57
N ARG A 55 -29.44 -26.91 22.46
CA ARG A 55 -30.03 -27.36 21.19
C ARG A 55 -28.98 -27.66 20.14
N TRP A 56 -27.78 -27.11 20.29
CA TRP A 56 -26.64 -27.38 19.40
C TRP A 56 -25.39 -27.67 20.23
N MET A 57 -24.58 -28.59 19.73
CA MET A 57 -23.24 -28.83 20.24
C MET A 57 -22.25 -28.78 19.08
N VAL A 58 -21.24 -27.93 19.22
CA VAL A 58 -20.16 -27.76 18.24
C VAL A 58 -18.87 -28.22 18.87
N GLU A 59 -18.18 -29.15 18.24
CA GLU A 59 -16.94 -29.72 18.74
C GLU A 59 -15.78 -29.45 17.79
N LEU A 60 -14.59 -29.16 18.33
CA LEU A 60 -13.35 -29.19 17.57
C LEU A 60 -12.97 -30.66 17.28
N LYS A 61 -13.36 -31.15 16.11
CA LYS A 61 -13.18 -32.54 15.69
C LYS A 61 -11.75 -32.85 15.26
N HIS A 62 -11.07 -31.87 14.68
CA HIS A 62 -9.70 -32.02 14.20
C HIS A 62 -8.82 -30.93 14.79
N LEU A 63 -7.68 -31.33 15.36
CA LEU A 63 -6.68 -30.40 15.83
C LEU A 63 -5.97 -29.72 14.66
N PRO A 64 -5.33 -28.56 14.88
CA PRO A 64 -4.58 -27.88 13.84
C PRO A 64 -3.50 -28.75 13.22
N ASP A 65 -3.40 -28.66 11.90
CA ASP A 65 -2.29 -29.21 11.14
C ASP A 65 -1.91 -28.26 10.00
N ARG A 66 -1.11 -28.74 9.05
CA ARG A 66 -0.64 -27.95 7.91
C ARG A 66 -1.76 -27.59 6.93
N GLU A 67 -2.81 -28.41 6.83
CA GLU A 67 -3.93 -28.20 5.91
C GLU A 67 -5.04 -27.37 6.57
N HIS A 68 -5.21 -27.53 7.88
CA HIS A 68 -6.22 -26.89 8.71
C HIS A 68 -5.54 -26.15 9.87
N PRO A 69 -4.97 -24.95 9.65
CA PRO A 69 -4.21 -24.23 10.68
C PRO A 69 -5.06 -23.81 11.89
N ALA A 70 -6.38 -23.72 11.74
CA ALA A 70 -7.33 -23.48 12.84
C ALA A 70 -7.92 -24.77 13.43
N GLY A 71 -7.61 -25.95 12.87
CA GLY A 71 -8.38 -27.17 13.09
C GLY A 71 -9.75 -27.12 12.41
N LEU A 72 -10.61 -28.09 12.71
CA LEU A 72 -11.96 -28.19 12.14
C LEU A 72 -13.00 -28.37 13.24
N MET A 73 -13.93 -27.43 13.31
CA MET A 73 -15.14 -27.57 14.09
C MET A 73 -16.23 -28.29 13.31
N GLY A 74 -17.06 -29.04 14.02
CA GLY A 74 -18.20 -29.71 13.44
C GLY A 74 -19.32 -29.90 14.44
N LEU A 75 -20.54 -29.96 13.91
CA LEU A 75 -21.73 -30.21 14.71
C LEU A 75 -21.73 -31.65 15.25
N VAL A 76 -22.14 -31.79 16.50
CA VAL A 76 -22.33 -33.08 17.18
C VAL A 76 -23.84 -33.35 17.24
N GLU A 77 -24.23 -34.56 16.85
CA GLU A 77 -25.62 -34.97 16.91
C GLU A 77 -26.06 -35.13 18.37
N LEU A 78 -27.20 -34.51 18.72
CA LEU A 78 -27.76 -34.51 20.05
C LEU A 78 -29.05 -35.34 20.09
N ASN A 79 -29.26 -36.05 21.19
CA ASN A 79 -30.50 -36.76 21.50
C ASN A 79 -31.59 -35.80 22.02
N SER A 80 -32.79 -36.32 22.28
CA SER A 80 -33.93 -35.54 22.80
C SER A 80 -33.76 -35.08 24.26
N SER A 81 -32.69 -35.51 24.94
CA SER A 81 -32.28 -35.02 26.26
C SER A 81 -31.28 -33.85 26.18
N GLY A 82 -30.84 -33.46 24.98
CA GLY A 82 -29.82 -32.41 24.79
C GLY A 82 -28.39 -32.92 25.05
N GLU A 83 -28.21 -34.23 25.12
CA GLU A 83 -26.92 -34.89 25.29
C GLU A 83 -26.44 -35.43 23.95
N ARG A 84 -25.14 -35.63 23.80
CA ARG A 84 -24.56 -36.20 22.58
C ARG A 84 -25.02 -37.63 22.33
N ALA A 85 -25.38 -37.93 21.08
CA ALA A 85 -25.90 -39.23 20.67
C ALA A 85 -24.81 -40.31 20.57
N ASP A 86 -23.55 -39.92 20.31
CA ASP A 86 -22.43 -40.83 20.10
C ASP A 86 -21.74 -41.33 21.40
N GLY A 87 -22.14 -40.80 22.57
CA GLY A 87 -21.64 -41.21 23.89
C GLY A 87 -20.16 -40.95 24.17
N ARG A 88 -19.43 -40.24 23.30
CA ARG A 88 -18.01 -39.92 23.53
C ARG A 88 -17.90 -38.76 24.54
N SER A 89 -16.71 -38.42 25.03
CA SER A 89 -16.54 -37.24 25.91
C SER A 89 -15.75 -36.10 25.25
N GLY A 90 -15.44 -36.29 23.98
CA GLY A 90 -14.82 -35.33 23.09
C GLY A 90 -13.31 -35.53 22.95
N LEU A 91 -12.64 -34.57 22.33
CA LEU A 91 -11.20 -34.67 22.08
C LEU A 91 -10.41 -34.59 23.40
N ILE A 92 -9.60 -35.63 23.68
CA ILE A 92 -8.66 -35.68 24.80
C ILE A 92 -7.26 -35.53 24.20
N PRO A 93 -6.76 -34.29 24.05
CA PRO A 93 -5.41 -34.10 23.55
C PRO A 93 -4.40 -34.62 24.58
N ASN A 94 -3.27 -35.13 24.11
CA ASN A 94 -2.14 -35.43 24.97
C ASN A 94 -1.48 -34.11 25.41
N GLU A 95 -1.83 -33.64 26.61
CA GLU A 95 -1.32 -32.39 27.19
C GLU A 95 0.17 -32.43 27.57
N ASN A 96 0.85 -33.59 27.45
CA ASN A 96 2.28 -33.75 27.75
C ASN A 96 3.23 -33.13 26.69
N GLY A 97 2.87 -31.98 26.10
CA GLY A 97 3.81 -31.09 25.43
C GLY A 97 3.93 -31.17 23.90
N ARG A 98 3.07 -31.94 23.19
CA ARG A 98 3.05 -31.97 21.70
C ARG A 98 1.96 -31.13 21.05
N VAL A 99 0.91 -30.75 21.76
CA VAL A 99 -0.17 -29.90 21.22
C VAL A 99 -0.05 -28.52 21.86
N PRO A 100 0.02 -27.42 21.09
CA PRO A 100 0.04 -26.07 21.65
C PRO A 100 -1.24 -25.81 22.45
N THR A 101 -1.14 -25.70 23.77
CA THR A 101 -2.28 -25.39 24.68
C THR A 101 -2.92 -24.04 24.37
N LYS A 102 -2.13 -23.10 23.84
CA LYS A 102 -2.55 -21.74 23.49
C LYS A 102 -3.69 -21.67 22.48
N ILE A 103 -3.87 -22.66 21.60
CA ILE A 103 -4.94 -22.57 20.60
C ILE A 103 -6.32 -22.55 21.26
N PHE A 104 -6.50 -23.34 22.31
CA PHE A 104 -7.78 -23.38 23.01
C PHE A 104 -8.05 -22.05 23.72
N ASP A 105 -7.01 -21.41 24.25
CA ASP A 105 -7.10 -20.07 24.83
C ASP A 105 -7.45 -19.02 23.76
N HIS A 106 -6.92 -19.14 22.54
CA HIS A 106 -7.25 -18.24 21.44
C HIS A 106 -8.68 -18.43 20.91
N TYR A 107 -9.15 -19.67 20.76
CA TYR A 107 -10.55 -19.95 20.44
C TYR A 107 -11.47 -19.37 21.51
N GLU A 108 -11.16 -19.62 22.78
CA GLU A 108 -11.91 -19.08 23.91
C GLU A 108 -11.95 -17.54 23.86
N ALA A 109 -10.81 -16.89 23.65
CA ALA A 109 -10.71 -15.43 23.56
C ALA A 109 -11.57 -14.88 22.41
N ILE A 110 -11.54 -15.50 21.22
CA ILE A 110 -12.32 -15.07 20.05
C ILE A 110 -13.82 -15.26 20.30
N LEU A 111 -14.24 -16.41 20.84
CA LEU A 111 -15.64 -16.70 21.13
C LEU A 111 -16.19 -15.72 22.18
N TYR A 112 -15.42 -15.40 23.21
CA TYR A 112 -15.81 -14.39 24.18
C TYR A 112 -15.73 -12.96 23.66
N ALA A 113 -14.90 -12.68 22.63
CA ALA A 113 -14.89 -11.38 21.97
C ALA A 113 -16.23 -11.08 21.27
N PHE A 114 -17.00 -12.10 20.86
CA PHE A 114 -18.38 -11.92 20.38
C PHE A 114 -19.32 -11.33 21.43
N TYR A 115 -18.92 -11.40 22.71
CA TYR A 115 -19.59 -10.84 23.88
C TYR A 115 -18.88 -9.59 24.40
N ASN A 116 -18.06 -8.94 23.57
CA ASN A 116 -17.27 -7.75 23.91
C ASN A 116 -16.26 -7.96 25.04
N LYS A 117 -15.82 -9.21 25.28
CA LYS A 117 -14.64 -9.41 26.13
C LYS A 117 -13.38 -9.02 25.36
N GLU A 118 -12.42 -8.45 26.07
CA GLU A 118 -11.16 -8.00 25.50
C GLU A 118 -10.31 -9.20 25.03
N ILE A 119 -9.75 -9.09 23.83
CA ILE A 119 -8.74 -10.01 23.32
C ILE A 119 -7.38 -9.61 23.90
N ARG A 120 -6.76 -10.53 24.63
CA ARG A 120 -5.40 -10.37 25.16
C ARG A 120 -4.41 -11.11 24.28
N ILE A 121 -3.41 -10.37 23.81
CA ILE A 121 -2.28 -10.87 23.03
C ILE A 121 -1.04 -10.66 23.90
N SER A 122 -0.06 -11.57 23.82
CA SER A 122 1.20 -11.42 24.55
C SER A 122 1.91 -10.12 24.19
N ASP A 123 2.14 -9.26 25.20
CA ASP A 123 2.95 -8.05 25.06
C ASP A 123 4.44 -8.29 25.46
N ALA A 124 4.84 -9.53 25.80
CA ALA A 124 6.16 -9.84 26.34
C ALA A 124 7.31 -9.59 25.36
N ASP A 125 7.19 -10.09 24.13
CA ASP A 125 8.14 -9.88 23.05
C ASP A 125 7.45 -10.07 21.69
N MET A 126 8.10 -9.58 20.63
CA MET A 126 7.53 -9.58 19.28
C MET A 126 7.28 -10.99 18.72
N ARG A 127 8.08 -11.98 19.11
CA ARG A 127 7.91 -13.37 18.65
C ARG A 127 6.68 -13.98 19.32
N SER A 128 6.56 -13.84 20.64
CA SER A 128 5.41 -14.31 21.40
C SER A 128 4.10 -13.66 20.91
N ALA A 129 4.13 -12.36 20.64
CA ALA A 129 3.00 -11.64 20.04
C ALA A 129 2.65 -12.16 18.64
N LEU A 130 3.65 -12.41 17.79
CA LEU A 130 3.45 -12.90 16.43
C LEU A 130 2.90 -14.33 16.40
N GLU A 131 3.36 -15.21 17.31
CA GLU A 131 2.81 -16.56 17.48
C GLU A 131 1.32 -16.51 17.83
N ASP A 132 0.95 -15.69 18.82
CA ASP A 132 -0.45 -15.50 19.23
C ASP A 132 -1.29 -14.93 18.08
N VAL A 133 -0.84 -13.81 17.47
CA VAL A 133 -1.56 -13.14 16.38
C VAL A 133 -1.76 -14.05 15.18
N THR A 134 -0.74 -14.82 14.79
CA THR A 134 -0.84 -15.71 13.63
C THR A 134 -1.92 -16.76 13.85
N GLN A 135 -1.92 -17.40 15.03
CA GLN A 135 -2.92 -18.42 15.35
C GLN A 135 -4.33 -17.81 15.49
N MET A 136 -4.45 -16.63 16.11
CA MET A 136 -5.74 -15.93 16.24
C MET A 136 -6.32 -15.51 14.88
N VAL A 137 -5.48 -14.99 13.97
CA VAL A 137 -5.90 -14.63 12.61
C VAL A 137 -6.33 -15.86 11.84
N SER A 138 -5.60 -16.98 11.91
CA SER A 138 -6.03 -18.23 11.26
C SER A 138 -7.37 -18.75 11.79
N ILE A 139 -7.61 -18.69 13.10
CA ILE A 139 -8.92 -19.06 13.68
C ILE A 139 -10.01 -18.10 13.20
N ALA A 140 -9.75 -16.80 13.19
CA ALA A 140 -10.73 -15.81 12.79
C ALA A 140 -11.05 -15.86 11.29
N GLU A 141 -10.08 -16.17 10.43
CA GLU A 141 -10.27 -16.46 9.01
C GLU A 141 -11.15 -17.70 8.84
N TYR A 142 -10.82 -18.79 9.53
CA TYR A 142 -11.60 -20.03 9.50
C TYR A 142 -13.06 -19.77 9.92
N LEU A 143 -13.26 -19.07 11.04
CA LEU A 143 -14.59 -18.73 11.55
C LEU A 143 -15.34 -17.68 10.72
N GLY A 144 -14.65 -17.00 9.79
CA GLY A 144 -15.17 -15.87 9.04
C GLY A 144 -15.51 -14.65 9.91
N CYS A 145 -14.73 -14.42 10.98
CA CYS A 145 -14.94 -13.35 11.96
C CYS A 145 -13.74 -12.39 12.11
N LEU A 146 -12.90 -12.26 11.06
CA LEU A 146 -11.71 -11.40 11.05
C LEU A 146 -11.92 -10.01 11.67
N ALA A 147 -13.05 -9.36 11.40
CA ALA A 147 -13.36 -8.02 11.91
C ALA A 147 -13.34 -7.90 13.44
N VAL A 148 -13.57 -9.00 14.17
CA VAL A 148 -13.54 -9.06 15.63
C VAL A 148 -12.10 -8.98 16.16
N VAL A 149 -11.15 -9.58 15.45
CA VAL A 149 -9.74 -9.67 15.89
C VAL A 149 -8.86 -8.59 15.26
N SER A 150 -9.25 -8.01 14.12
CA SER A 150 -8.40 -7.11 13.33
C SER A 150 -7.82 -5.96 14.16
N LYS A 151 -8.66 -5.24 14.92
CA LYS A 151 -8.20 -4.07 15.67
C LYS A 151 -7.34 -4.43 16.89
N PRO A 152 -7.74 -5.39 17.76
CA PRO A 152 -6.87 -5.85 18.85
C PRO A 152 -5.50 -6.35 18.36
N VAL A 153 -5.49 -7.11 17.26
CA VAL A 153 -4.25 -7.59 16.63
C VAL A 153 -3.38 -6.44 16.18
N GLU A 154 -3.94 -5.49 15.43
CA GLU A 154 -3.18 -4.32 14.96
C GLU A 154 -2.57 -3.54 16.13
N VAL A 155 -3.36 -3.28 17.18
CA VAL A 155 -2.88 -2.55 18.37
C VAL A 155 -1.73 -3.31 19.05
N ALA A 156 -1.88 -4.62 19.26
CA ALA A 156 -0.84 -5.44 19.88
C ALA A 156 0.47 -5.41 19.08
N LEU A 157 0.38 -5.51 17.76
CA LEU A 157 1.56 -5.44 16.89
C LEU A 157 2.23 -4.06 16.94
N LEU A 158 1.45 -2.98 16.82
CA LEU A 158 1.97 -1.61 16.81
C LEU A 158 2.64 -1.21 18.12
N LYS A 159 2.23 -1.78 19.26
CA LYS A 159 2.90 -1.56 20.57
C LYS A 159 4.39 -1.93 20.55
N HIS A 160 4.81 -2.85 19.69
CA HIS A 160 6.22 -3.25 19.57
C HIS A 160 7.09 -2.23 18.82
N GLY A 161 6.50 -1.20 18.21
CA GLY A 161 7.20 -0.08 17.57
C GLY A 161 8.28 -0.55 16.59
N GLN A 162 9.52 -0.12 16.81
CA GLN A 162 10.65 -0.44 15.93
C GLN A 162 10.92 -1.95 15.78
N ASN A 163 10.56 -2.80 16.75
CA ASN A 163 10.70 -4.25 16.59
C ASN A 163 9.73 -4.82 15.53
N LEU A 164 8.52 -4.25 15.43
CA LEU A 164 7.57 -4.57 14.36
C LEU A 164 8.16 -4.14 13.02
N TYR A 165 8.60 -2.89 12.87
CA TYR A 165 9.11 -2.38 11.60
C TYR A 165 10.35 -3.13 11.13
N ARG A 166 11.23 -3.57 12.03
CA ARG A 166 12.34 -4.47 11.70
C ARG A 166 11.87 -5.84 11.22
N SER A 167 10.83 -6.39 11.83
CA SER A 167 10.22 -7.65 11.37
C SER A 167 9.62 -7.50 9.97
N ILE A 168 8.94 -6.37 9.72
CA ILE A 168 8.40 -6.01 8.39
C ILE A 168 9.53 -5.88 7.37
N GLN A 169 10.59 -5.14 7.69
CA GLN A 169 11.77 -4.97 6.84
C GLN A 169 12.46 -6.29 6.49
N ALA A 170 12.49 -7.25 7.42
CA ALA A 170 13.09 -8.56 7.20
C ALA A 170 12.27 -9.45 6.25
N MET A 171 10.94 -9.43 6.37
CA MET A 171 10.04 -10.31 5.62
C MET A 171 8.80 -9.56 5.08
N PRO A 172 8.97 -8.55 4.21
CA PRO A 172 7.87 -7.68 3.83
C PRO A 172 6.73 -8.41 3.13
N GLY A 173 7.05 -9.42 2.29
CA GLY A 173 6.04 -10.24 1.60
C GLY A 173 5.10 -11.00 2.54
N SER A 174 5.60 -11.53 3.66
CA SER A 174 4.76 -12.22 4.66
C SER A 174 3.85 -11.24 5.39
N TRP A 175 4.36 -10.04 5.68
CA TRP A 175 3.60 -8.98 6.32
C TRP A 175 2.49 -8.40 5.45
N ILE A 176 2.63 -8.45 4.12
CA ILE A 176 1.52 -8.14 3.20
C ILE A 176 0.30 -9.02 3.50
N GLY A 177 0.47 -10.34 3.59
CA GLY A 177 -0.65 -11.25 3.86
C GLY A 177 -1.35 -10.93 5.19
N MET A 178 -0.57 -10.80 6.26
CA MET A 178 -1.08 -10.40 7.58
C MET A 178 -1.84 -9.08 7.53
N SER A 179 -1.24 -8.04 6.92
CA SER A 179 -1.85 -6.71 6.82
C SER A 179 -3.13 -6.70 5.98
N MET A 180 -3.23 -7.55 4.96
CA MET A 180 -4.44 -7.73 4.15
C MET A 180 -5.56 -8.39 4.97
N SER A 181 -5.25 -9.42 5.76
CA SER A 181 -6.24 -10.11 6.59
C SER A 181 -6.83 -9.20 7.68
N ILE A 182 -5.98 -8.40 8.35
CA ILE A 182 -6.44 -7.47 9.39
C ILE A 182 -6.77 -6.07 8.87
N LYS A 183 -6.59 -5.82 7.57
CA LYS A 183 -6.80 -4.53 6.89
C LYS A 183 -6.05 -3.36 7.58
N SER A 184 -4.83 -3.61 8.06
CA SER A 184 -4.01 -2.59 8.70
C SER A 184 -3.30 -1.71 7.67
N GLU A 185 -3.68 -0.43 7.60
CA GLU A 185 -3.08 0.52 6.66
C GLU A 185 -1.60 0.77 6.95
N SER A 186 -1.23 0.93 8.23
CA SER A 186 0.14 1.25 8.64
C SER A 186 1.10 0.10 8.32
N ILE A 187 0.73 -1.13 8.68
CA ILE A 187 1.55 -2.32 8.43
C ILE A 187 1.66 -2.58 6.92
N PHE A 188 0.57 -2.42 6.17
CA PHE A 188 0.57 -2.60 4.72
C PHE A 188 1.49 -1.61 4.03
N LYS A 189 1.40 -0.31 4.37
CA LYS A 189 2.25 0.73 3.79
C LYS A 189 3.73 0.47 4.08
N GLU A 190 4.08 0.15 5.32
CA GLU A 190 5.46 -0.16 5.70
C GLU A 190 6.00 -1.36 4.90
N ALA A 191 5.23 -2.45 4.85
CA ALA A 191 5.60 -3.65 4.11
C ALA A 191 5.78 -3.36 2.62
N MET A 192 4.89 -2.56 2.02
CA MET A 192 4.95 -2.18 0.62
C MET A 192 6.18 -1.32 0.29
N ILE A 193 6.58 -0.39 1.16
CA ILE A 193 7.79 0.44 0.96
C ILE A 193 9.04 -0.45 0.89
N HIS A 194 9.21 -1.35 1.85
CA HIS A 194 10.35 -2.28 1.85
C HIS A 194 10.29 -3.27 0.68
N LEU A 195 9.09 -3.75 0.34
CA LEU A 195 8.89 -4.69 -0.76
C LEU A 195 9.26 -4.10 -2.12
N VAL A 196 8.75 -2.90 -2.43
CA VAL A 196 9.00 -2.21 -3.71
C VAL A 196 10.42 -1.67 -3.77
N GLY A 197 10.88 -1.03 -2.69
CA GLY A 197 12.22 -0.44 -2.61
C GLY A 197 13.35 -1.45 -2.77
N ASN A 198 13.17 -2.67 -2.26
CA ASN A 198 14.17 -3.74 -2.29
C ASN A 198 13.81 -4.87 -3.26
N TRP A 199 12.92 -4.63 -4.23
CA TRP A 199 12.32 -5.66 -5.07
C TRP A 199 13.33 -6.63 -5.71
N PRO A 200 14.47 -6.17 -6.31
CA PRO A 200 15.43 -7.09 -6.91
C PRO A 200 15.92 -8.18 -5.97
N ARG A 201 16.07 -7.87 -4.67
CA ARG A 201 16.55 -8.82 -3.66
C ARG A 201 15.44 -9.66 -3.04
N VAL A 202 14.26 -9.07 -2.80
CA VAL A 202 13.18 -9.74 -2.07
C VAL A 202 12.21 -10.52 -2.96
N LYS A 203 12.19 -10.26 -4.28
CA LYS A 203 11.23 -10.85 -5.23
C LYS A 203 11.07 -12.36 -5.06
N LYS A 204 12.18 -13.11 -5.02
CA LYS A 204 12.15 -14.59 -4.94
C LYS A 204 11.37 -15.08 -3.71
N HIS A 205 11.55 -14.41 -2.58
CA HIS A 205 10.91 -14.78 -1.30
C HIS A 205 9.50 -14.21 -1.16
N ALA A 206 9.21 -13.06 -1.77
CA ALA A 206 7.89 -12.43 -1.70
C ALA A 206 6.87 -13.03 -2.68
N MET A 207 7.31 -13.57 -3.82
CA MET A 207 6.43 -14.08 -4.87
C MET A 207 5.43 -15.16 -4.40
N PRO A 208 5.80 -16.14 -3.54
CA PRO A 208 4.83 -17.09 -3.00
C PRO A 208 3.70 -16.40 -2.23
N ALA A 209 4.02 -15.45 -1.35
CA ALA A 209 3.04 -14.72 -0.56
C ALA A 209 2.13 -13.84 -1.44
N LEU A 210 2.67 -13.24 -2.50
CA LEU A 210 1.89 -12.40 -3.42
C LEU A 210 0.97 -13.18 -4.36
N LYS A 211 1.14 -14.50 -4.48
CA LYS A 211 0.31 -15.34 -5.36
C LYS A 211 -1.17 -15.27 -4.99
N ASP A 212 -1.43 -15.19 -3.68
CA ASP A 212 -2.79 -15.18 -3.14
C ASP A 212 -3.43 -13.78 -3.19
N TYR A 213 -2.66 -12.75 -3.55
CA TYR A 213 -3.09 -11.34 -3.59
C TYR A 213 -2.77 -10.68 -4.95
N PRO A 214 -3.51 -11.02 -6.03
CA PRO A 214 -3.23 -10.49 -7.38
C PRO A 214 -3.29 -8.96 -7.46
N ALA A 215 -4.25 -8.32 -6.78
CA ALA A 215 -4.33 -6.85 -6.74
C ALA A 215 -3.09 -6.20 -6.11
N VAL A 216 -2.49 -6.83 -5.09
CA VAL A 216 -1.25 -6.34 -4.47
C VAL A 216 -0.07 -6.51 -5.44
N LYS A 217 -0.02 -7.63 -6.18
CA LYS A 217 1.02 -7.85 -7.19
C LYS A 217 0.99 -6.77 -8.28
N GLU A 218 -0.19 -6.40 -8.77
CA GLU A 218 -0.35 -5.30 -9.74
C GLU A 218 0.11 -3.97 -9.16
N LEU A 219 -0.23 -3.70 -7.89
CA LEU A 219 0.19 -2.49 -7.18
C LEU A 219 1.72 -2.41 -7.02
N VAL A 220 2.37 -3.53 -6.68
CA VAL A 220 3.84 -3.63 -6.61
C VAL A 220 4.46 -3.27 -7.95
N GLU A 221 3.96 -3.83 -9.06
CA GLU A 221 4.49 -3.54 -10.39
C GLU A 221 4.26 -2.08 -10.82
N LYS A 222 3.12 -1.49 -10.49
CA LYS A 222 2.82 -0.06 -10.70
C LYS A 222 3.86 0.83 -10.01
N HIS A 223 4.06 0.64 -8.71
CA HIS A 223 4.99 1.45 -7.92
C HIS A 223 6.45 1.20 -8.27
N ARG A 224 6.82 -0.06 -8.58
CA ARG A 224 8.13 -0.38 -9.12
C ARG A 224 8.38 0.33 -10.45
N GLY A 225 7.39 0.35 -11.35
CA GLY A 225 7.47 1.08 -12.61
C GLY A 225 7.69 2.58 -12.40
N ALA A 226 7.02 3.18 -11.41
CA ALA A 226 7.22 4.58 -11.05
C ALA A 226 8.63 4.84 -10.49
N LEU A 227 9.12 3.98 -9.59
CA LEU A 227 10.46 4.06 -9.03
C LEU A 227 11.54 3.97 -10.11
N MET A 228 11.40 3.01 -11.05
CA MET A 228 12.31 2.86 -12.19
C MET A 228 12.32 4.08 -13.10
N LYS A 229 11.14 4.67 -13.38
CA LYS A 229 11.04 5.93 -14.16
C LYS A 229 11.74 7.09 -13.44
N LYS A 230 11.57 7.19 -12.12
CA LYS A 230 12.23 8.21 -11.28
C LYS A 230 13.75 8.04 -11.31
N GLY A 231 14.25 6.83 -11.12
CA GLY A 231 15.69 6.52 -11.24
C GLY A 231 16.25 6.83 -12.62
N LYS A 232 15.55 6.45 -13.71
CA LYS A 232 15.97 6.78 -15.09
C LYS A 232 16.07 8.29 -15.32
N LYS A 233 15.14 9.07 -14.75
CA LYS A 233 15.16 10.54 -14.81
C LYS A 233 16.39 11.10 -14.08
N ILE A 234 16.75 10.52 -12.93
CA ILE A 234 17.95 10.91 -12.18
C ILE A 234 19.21 10.57 -12.97
N ASP A 235 19.36 9.34 -13.44
CA ASP A 235 20.53 8.89 -14.19
C ASP A 235 20.78 9.77 -15.42
N THR A 236 19.72 10.05 -16.19
CA THR A 236 19.77 10.97 -17.34
C THR A 236 20.09 12.40 -16.90
N GLY A 237 19.46 12.87 -15.83
CA GLY A 237 19.57 14.23 -15.33
C GLY A 237 20.98 14.58 -14.86
N VAL A 238 21.59 13.72 -14.04
CA VAL A 238 22.96 13.89 -13.55
C VAL A 238 23.96 13.94 -14.71
N MET A 239 23.75 13.17 -15.77
CA MET A 239 24.60 13.18 -16.96
C MET A 239 24.40 14.42 -17.85
N SER A 240 23.22 15.06 -17.79
CA SER A 240 22.83 16.10 -18.74
C SER A 240 22.84 17.51 -18.14
N LEU A 241 22.84 17.64 -16.81
CA LEU A 241 22.83 18.93 -16.13
C LEU A 241 24.17 19.66 -16.33
N TYR A 242 24.09 20.98 -16.51
CA TYR A 242 25.22 21.89 -16.58
C TYR A 242 25.20 22.80 -15.33
N PRO A 243 26.32 22.95 -14.61
CA PRO A 243 26.40 23.83 -13.45
C PRO A 243 26.42 25.30 -13.87
N GLY A 244 25.82 26.16 -13.05
CA GLY A 244 25.78 27.62 -13.26
C GLY A 244 25.29 28.01 -14.65
N ASP A 245 25.94 29.03 -15.22
CA ASP A 245 25.62 29.58 -16.54
C ASP A 245 26.47 28.96 -17.66
N MET A 246 27.05 27.77 -17.47
CA MET A 246 27.90 27.12 -18.49
C MET A 246 27.21 26.91 -19.84
N CYS A 247 25.88 26.80 -19.85
CA CYS A 247 25.09 26.65 -21.07
C CYS A 247 24.66 27.99 -21.68
N ALA A 248 24.92 29.12 -21.01
CA ALA A 248 24.60 30.44 -21.51
C ALA A 248 25.78 30.98 -22.34
N PRO A 249 25.53 31.49 -23.56
CA PRO A 249 26.59 32.11 -24.35
C PRO A 249 27.07 33.41 -23.68
N SER A 250 28.39 33.63 -23.70
CA SER A 250 28.98 34.90 -23.25
C SER A 250 28.40 36.07 -24.06
N GLN A 251 28.02 37.13 -23.36
CA GLN A 251 27.57 38.39 -23.98
C GLN A 251 28.76 39.31 -24.32
N ASP A 252 29.93 39.06 -23.72
CA ASP A 252 31.13 39.84 -23.94
C ASP A 252 31.90 39.32 -25.16
N LEU A 253 31.78 40.04 -26.28
CA LEU A 253 32.42 39.72 -27.56
C LEU A 253 33.43 40.83 -27.97
N PRO A 254 34.62 40.46 -28.51
CA PRO A 254 35.08 39.09 -28.78
C PRO A 254 35.52 38.36 -27.51
N ILE A 255 35.37 37.03 -27.49
CA ILE A 255 35.77 36.19 -26.36
C ILE A 255 37.28 36.36 -26.11
N LYS A 256 37.64 36.79 -24.91
CA LYS A 256 39.04 36.97 -24.52
C LYS A 256 39.70 35.62 -24.26
N ARG A 257 41.02 35.57 -24.49
CA ARG A 257 41.82 34.35 -24.29
C ARG A 257 41.79 33.87 -22.84
N GLU A 258 41.79 34.80 -21.88
CA GLU A 258 41.75 34.44 -20.45
C GLU A 258 40.41 33.79 -20.07
N ASP A 259 39.30 34.30 -20.62
CA ASP A 259 37.96 33.78 -20.35
C ASP A 259 37.78 32.39 -20.97
N TYR A 260 38.21 32.19 -22.22
CA TYR A 260 38.25 30.86 -22.84
C TYR A 260 39.08 29.87 -22.03
N SER A 261 40.25 30.30 -21.52
CA SER A 261 41.13 29.42 -20.73
C SER A 261 40.51 29.02 -19.39
N ARG A 262 39.65 29.85 -18.81
CA ARG A 262 38.89 29.53 -17.59
C ARG A 262 37.83 28.47 -17.87
N ASP A 263 37.14 28.59 -19.00
CA ASP A 263 36.10 27.64 -19.41
C ASP A 263 36.66 26.22 -19.63
N VAL A 264 37.89 26.09 -20.14
CA VAL A 264 38.52 24.79 -20.35
C VAL A 264 38.62 23.98 -19.05
N LEU A 265 38.95 24.61 -17.92
CA LEU A 265 39.13 23.90 -16.64
C LEU A 265 37.81 23.40 -16.03
N ILE A 266 36.73 24.15 -16.20
CA ILE A 266 35.39 23.71 -15.78
C ILE A 266 34.87 22.59 -16.69
N TRP A 267 35.13 22.64 -18.01
CA TRP A 267 34.81 21.54 -18.93
C TRP A 267 35.59 20.25 -18.62
N ILE A 268 36.85 20.35 -18.21
CA ILE A 268 37.64 19.21 -17.73
C ILE A 268 36.99 18.61 -16.47
N ALA A 269 36.67 19.44 -15.48
CA ALA A 269 36.02 18.99 -14.24
C ALA A 269 34.67 18.31 -14.51
N LEU A 270 33.84 18.89 -15.38
CA LEU A 270 32.54 18.34 -15.77
C LEU A 270 32.68 17.02 -16.53
N THR A 271 33.63 16.92 -17.46
CA THR A 271 33.89 15.70 -18.22
C THR A 271 34.33 14.58 -17.30
N TRP A 272 35.20 14.88 -16.33
CA TRP A 272 35.66 13.91 -15.35
C TRP A 272 34.54 13.44 -14.41
N PHE A 273 33.70 14.36 -13.93
CA PHE A 273 32.50 14.00 -13.17
C PHE A 273 31.58 13.07 -13.99
N ARG A 274 31.27 13.43 -15.24
CA ARG A 274 30.44 12.62 -16.14
C ARG A 274 31.07 11.27 -16.47
N HIS A 275 32.39 11.20 -16.57
CA HIS A 275 33.10 9.93 -16.73
C HIS A 275 32.91 9.03 -15.49
N TRP A 276 33.05 9.60 -14.29
CA TRP A 276 32.84 8.86 -13.04
C TRP A 276 31.40 8.34 -12.94
N VAL A 277 30.39 9.18 -13.18
CA VAL A 277 28.98 8.75 -13.17
C VAL A 277 28.72 7.72 -14.26
N GLY A 278 29.18 7.97 -15.50
CA GLY A 278 29.02 7.07 -16.63
C GLY A 278 29.58 5.68 -16.36
N GLN A 279 30.77 5.60 -15.75
CA GLN A 279 31.36 4.32 -15.33
C GLN A 279 30.48 3.60 -14.30
N ARG A 280 29.94 4.31 -13.29
CA ARG A 280 29.01 3.73 -12.31
C ARG A 280 27.75 3.17 -12.97
N LEU A 281 27.17 3.92 -13.91
CA LEU A 281 25.98 3.49 -14.65
C LEU A 281 26.26 2.24 -15.50
N ILE A 282 27.40 2.19 -16.21
CA ILE A 282 27.83 1.02 -16.99
C ILE A 282 28.03 -0.21 -16.08
N MET A 283 28.54 0.00 -14.87
CA MET A 283 28.70 -1.06 -13.85
C MET A 283 27.39 -1.46 -13.15
N GLY A 284 26.24 -1.00 -13.65
CA GLY A 284 24.93 -1.35 -13.09
C GLY A 284 24.68 -0.76 -11.70
N LYS A 285 25.27 0.40 -11.37
CA LYS A 285 25.03 1.13 -10.11
C LYS A 285 23.96 2.21 -10.22
N GLY A 286 23.29 2.33 -11.37
CA GLY A 286 22.16 3.23 -11.59
C GLY A 286 20.82 2.59 -11.25
N HIS A 287 19.74 3.12 -11.81
CA HIS A 287 18.37 2.69 -11.53
C HIS A 287 18.08 1.21 -11.83
N THR A 288 18.82 0.60 -12.76
CA THR A 288 18.71 -0.83 -13.11
C THR A 288 19.50 -1.76 -12.19
N GLY A 289 20.27 -1.20 -11.25
CA GLY A 289 21.07 -1.95 -10.29
C GLY A 289 20.24 -2.70 -9.24
N GLU A 290 20.91 -3.55 -8.47
CA GLU A 290 20.28 -4.36 -7.41
C GLU A 290 19.66 -3.53 -6.29
N ASP A 291 20.22 -2.36 -6.00
CA ASP A 291 19.73 -1.38 -5.01
C ASP A 291 18.93 -0.24 -5.68
N SER A 292 18.61 -0.40 -6.97
CA SER A 292 17.93 0.60 -7.80
C SER A 292 18.61 1.99 -7.79
N GLY A 293 19.93 2.01 -7.62
CA GLY A 293 20.75 3.22 -7.64
C GLY A 293 20.89 3.91 -6.29
N PHE A 294 20.37 3.32 -5.20
CA PHE A 294 20.41 3.89 -3.85
C PHE A 294 21.81 4.40 -3.45
N GLU A 295 22.85 3.56 -3.56
CA GLU A 295 24.19 3.95 -3.11
C GLU A 295 24.79 5.04 -3.99
N LEU A 296 24.55 5.00 -5.31
CA LEU A 296 24.98 6.06 -6.23
C LEU A 296 24.29 7.40 -5.89
N TYR A 297 22.98 7.39 -5.71
CA TYR A 297 22.21 8.59 -5.38
C TYR A 297 22.60 9.15 -4.02
N ARG A 298 22.86 8.28 -3.03
CA ARG A 298 23.37 8.66 -1.72
C ARG A 298 24.74 9.33 -1.81
N GLN A 299 25.67 8.79 -2.59
CA GLN A 299 26.99 9.40 -2.80
C GLN A 299 26.84 10.79 -3.44
N ILE A 300 26.04 10.91 -4.50
CA ILE A 300 25.82 12.19 -5.19
C ILE A 300 25.13 13.21 -4.25
N GLY A 301 24.12 12.79 -3.49
CA GLY A 301 23.41 13.64 -2.52
C GLY A 301 24.26 14.06 -1.31
N ALA A 302 25.28 13.28 -0.94
CA ALA A 302 26.22 13.67 0.10
C ALA A 302 27.24 14.73 -0.37
N ALA A 303 27.57 14.76 -1.67
CA ALA A 303 28.60 15.62 -2.26
C ALA A 303 29.97 15.52 -1.55
N GLY A 304 30.79 16.57 -1.64
CA GLY A 304 32.10 16.66 -0.97
C GLY A 304 33.01 15.45 -1.23
N GLU A 305 33.53 14.86 -0.16
CA GLU A 305 34.45 13.72 -0.19
C GLU A 305 33.74 12.35 -0.31
N ALA A 306 32.40 12.30 -0.42
CA ALA A 306 31.67 11.02 -0.52
C ALA A 306 31.98 10.24 -1.81
N TYR A 307 32.49 10.94 -2.84
CA TYR A 307 32.98 10.37 -4.09
C TYR A 307 33.98 11.32 -4.73
N MET A 308 34.87 10.78 -5.58
CA MET A 308 35.96 11.55 -6.21
C MET A 308 36.71 12.40 -5.16
N ASP A 309 37.16 11.73 -4.10
CA ASP A 309 37.89 12.33 -2.99
C ASP A 309 39.31 12.76 -3.39
N LYS A 310 40.06 13.32 -2.44
CA LYS A 310 41.44 13.75 -2.71
C LYS A 310 42.35 12.63 -3.25
N VAL A 311 42.11 11.38 -2.86
CA VAL A 311 42.87 10.22 -3.35
C VAL A 311 42.61 10.00 -4.84
N VAL A 312 41.34 9.96 -5.24
CA VAL A 312 40.95 9.86 -6.66
C VAL A 312 41.48 11.04 -7.46
N ILE A 313 41.49 12.24 -6.87
CA ILE A 313 42.00 13.44 -7.53
C ILE A 313 43.50 13.35 -7.80
N ASN A 314 44.28 12.91 -6.82
CA ASN A 314 45.72 12.73 -6.99
C ASN A 314 46.05 11.61 -8.00
N GLN A 315 45.26 10.54 -8.05
CA GLN A 315 45.41 9.49 -9.06
C GLN A 315 45.14 10.00 -10.48
N PHE A 316 44.12 10.84 -10.64
CA PHE A 316 43.84 11.49 -11.92
C PHE A 316 45.01 12.40 -12.34
N HIS A 317 45.49 13.24 -11.42
CA HIS A 317 46.62 14.13 -11.68
C HIS A 317 47.91 13.39 -12.05
N GLY A 318 48.16 12.22 -11.45
CA GLY A 318 49.30 11.37 -11.82
C GLY A 318 49.25 10.83 -13.25
N LYS A 319 48.04 10.64 -13.81
CA LYS A 319 47.83 10.19 -15.20
C LYS A 319 47.71 11.35 -16.18
N PHE A 320 47.12 12.45 -15.74
CA PHE A 320 46.85 13.65 -16.52
C PHE A 320 47.44 14.87 -15.79
N PRO A 321 48.77 15.07 -15.90
CA PRO A 321 49.45 16.11 -15.15
C PRO A 321 49.00 17.51 -15.58
N MET A 322 48.89 18.39 -14.58
CA MET A 322 48.50 19.80 -14.71
C MET A 322 49.44 20.68 -13.88
N THR A 323 49.36 22.01 -14.00
CA THR A 323 50.02 22.86 -13.00
C THR A 323 49.29 22.77 -11.67
N LYS A 324 49.98 22.97 -10.54
CA LYS A 324 49.34 23.00 -9.21
C LYS A 324 48.18 24.00 -9.14
N LYS A 325 48.33 25.16 -9.79
CA LYS A 325 47.27 26.18 -9.88
C LYS A 325 46.06 25.65 -10.65
N ALA A 326 46.28 25.01 -11.80
CA ALA A 326 45.19 24.47 -12.61
C ALA A 326 44.47 23.30 -11.90
N LEU A 327 45.21 22.43 -11.20
CA LEU A 327 44.63 21.36 -10.39
C LEU A 327 43.71 21.91 -9.30
N ASN A 328 44.15 22.92 -8.54
CA ASN A 328 43.34 23.56 -7.51
C ASN A 328 42.05 24.18 -8.08
N VAL A 329 42.13 24.80 -9.27
CA VAL A 329 40.94 25.36 -9.94
C VAL A 329 39.97 24.25 -10.39
N CYS A 330 40.48 23.16 -10.98
CA CYS A 330 39.64 22.01 -11.34
C CYS A 330 38.97 21.35 -10.14
N GLU A 331 39.67 21.25 -9.00
CA GLU A 331 39.12 20.73 -7.75
C GLU A 331 37.99 21.61 -7.22
N ASN A 332 38.15 22.93 -7.24
CA ASN A 332 37.09 23.87 -6.86
C ASN A 332 35.86 23.74 -7.77
N HIS A 333 36.04 23.69 -9.09
CA HIS A 333 34.93 23.47 -10.02
C HIS A 333 34.26 22.10 -9.84
N LEU A 334 35.04 21.07 -9.52
CA LEU A 334 34.48 19.76 -9.21
C LEU A 334 33.59 19.84 -7.95
N LEU A 335 34.00 20.57 -6.91
CA LEU A 335 33.16 20.79 -5.72
C LEU A 335 31.86 21.53 -6.07
N GLU A 336 31.92 22.58 -6.90
CA GLU A 336 30.74 23.31 -7.39
C GLU A 336 29.77 22.38 -8.17
N ILE A 337 30.31 21.52 -9.04
CA ILE A 337 29.54 20.50 -9.75
C ILE A 337 28.89 19.54 -8.76
N LYS A 338 29.63 19.03 -7.77
CA LYS A 338 29.11 18.09 -6.77
C LYS A 338 27.95 18.72 -5.99
N GLU A 339 28.06 19.98 -5.58
CA GLU A 339 26.98 20.72 -4.90
C GLU A 339 25.77 20.95 -5.82
N CYS A 340 25.99 21.26 -7.10
CA CYS A 340 24.92 21.37 -8.09
C CYS A 340 24.12 20.05 -8.22
N MET A 341 24.84 18.92 -8.29
CA MET A 341 24.24 17.59 -8.44
C MET A 341 23.52 17.13 -7.17
N LYS A 342 24.07 17.46 -6.00
CA LYS A 342 23.37 17.26 -4.71
C LYS A 342 22.03 17.99 -4.68
N ASN A 343 22.02 19.28 -5.01
CA ASN A 343 20.77 20.05 -5.09
C ASN A 343 19.77 19.45 -6.08
N PHE A 344 20.25 18.84 -7.17
CA PHE A 344 19.39 18.11 -8.11
C PHE A 344 18.79 16.83 -7.50
N ILE A 345 19.59 16.03 -6.79
CA ILE A 345 19.13 14.82 -6.08
C ILE A 345 18.10 15.19 -5.01
N ASP A 346 18.38 16.21 -4.20
CA ASP A 346 17.49 16.70 -3.15
C ASP A 346 16.13 17.12 -3.73
N LYS A 347 16.13 17.85 -4.86
CA LYS A 347 14.91 18.23 -5.58
C LYS A 347 14.12 17.05 -6.13
N GLN A 348 14.75 15.90 -6.40
CA GLN A 348 14.01 14.70 -6.81
C GLN A 348 13.37 13.97 -5.63
N GLY A 349 13.78 14.24 -4.38
CA GLY A 349 13.25 13.57 -3.19
C GLY A 349 13.42 12.05 -3.24
N VAL A 350 14.50 11.55 -3.85
CA VAL A 350 14.71 10.11 -4.04
C VAL A 350 15.26 9.43 -2.78
N LEU A 351 15.95 10.20 -1.94
CA LEU A 351 16.49 9.74 -0.65
C LEU A 351 15.56 10.04 0.54
N GLU A 352 14.34 10.50 0.27
CA GLU A 352 13.33 10.71 1.31
C GLU A 352 12.94 9.38 1.97
N VAL A 353 12.86 9.40 3.29
CA VAL A 353 12.42 8.26 4.10
C VAL A 353 10.92 8.37 4.30
N LYS A 354 10.14 7.44 3.71
CA LYS A 354 8.68 7.37 3.88
C LYS A 354 8.22 6.18 4.73
N CYS A 355 9.14 5.34 5.20
CA CYS A 355 8.85 4.26 6.15
C CYS A 355 8.91 4.76 7.60
N GLU A 356 8.25 4.02 8.50
CA GLU A 356 8.24 4.27 9.95
C GLU A 356 9.46 3.65 10.66
N LEU A 357 10.17 2.73 10.00
CA LEU A 357 11.47 2.25 10.46
C LEU A 357 12.47 3.40 10.63
N ASP A 358 13.10 3.47 11.80
CA ASP A 358 14.23 4.36 12.06
C ASP A 358 15.46 3.87 11.29
N VAL A 359 15.64 4.42 10.08
CA VAL A 359 16.76 4.07 9.20
C VAL A 359 18.12 4.57 9.68
N HIS A 360 18.17 5.49 10.64
CA HIS A 360 19.44 5.92 11.23
C HIS A 360 19.97 4.85 12.17
N LYS A 361 19.08 4.26 12.99
CA LYS A 361 19.41 3.15 13.88
C LYS A 361 19.48 1.81 13.14
N TYR A 362 18.64 1.61 12.13
CA TYR A 362 18.53 0.37 11.36
C TYR A 362 18.64 0.66 9.85
N PRO A 363 19.87 0.89 9.35
CA PRO A 363 20.08 1.32 7.97
C PRO A 363 19.61 0.27 6.95
N VAL A 364 18.98 0.77 5.88
CA VAL A 364 18.52 -0.03 4.76
C VAL A 364 19.29 0.31 3.47
N PRO A 365 19.79 -0.67 2.70
CA PRO A 365 20.62 -0.44 1.52
C PRO A 365 19.78 -0.36 0.23
N TYR A 366 18.66 0.37 0.27
CA TYR A 366 17.71 0.53 -0.84
C TYR A 366 16.79 1.74 -0.63
N LEU A 367 16.05 2.12 -1.68
CA LEU A 367 15.19 3.31 -1.68
C LEU A 367 13.90 3.11 -0.86
N THR A 368 13.56 4.10 -0.03
CA THR A 368 12.34 4.13 0.80
C THR A 368 11.39 5.27 0.43
N CYS A 369 11.63 5.97 -0.68
CA CYS A 369 10.87 7.16 -1.09
C CYS A 369 9.53 6.83 -1.78
N ILE A 370 9.03 5.60 -1.65
CA ILE A 370 7.80 5.17 -2.31
C ILE A 370 6.62 5.76 -1.57
N ASP A 371 5.69 6.38 -2.32
CA ASP A 371 4.51 7.01 -1.77
C ASP A 371 3.31 6.09 -1.92
N PHE A 372 2.66 5.75 -0.80
CA PHE A 372 1.46 4.93 -0.77
C PHE A 372 0.28 5.73 -0.22
N ASN A 373 -0.65 6.00 -1.13
CA ASN A 373 -1.87 6.73 -0.79
C ASN A 373 -2.94 5.77 -0.27
N ARG A 374 -3.94 6.33 0.41
CA ARG A 374 -5.11 5.56 0.85
C ARG A 374 -5.82 4.90 -0.35
N ASP A 375 -5.80 5.54 -1.51
CA ASP A 375 -6.35 4.99 -2.74
C ASP A 375 -5.58 3.78 -3.28
N ASP A 376 -4.39 3.48 -2.78
CA ASP A 376 -3.67 2.26 -3.15
C ASP A 376 -4.08 1.04 -2.30
N LEU A 377 -4.91 1.21 -1.26
CA LEU A 377 -5.34 0.12 -0.41
C LEU A 377 -6.36 -0.79 -1.14
N PRO A 378 -6.07 -2.10 -1.33
CA PRO A 378 -6.93 -2.98 -2.13
C PRO A 378 -8.33 -3.19 -1.54
N TRP A 379 -8.44 -3.22 -0.21
CA TRP A 379 -9.74 -3.45 0.46
C TRP A 379 -10.68 -2.25 0.43
N LEU A 380 -10.23 -1.09 -0.07
CA LEU A 380 -11.09 0.10 -0.26
C LEU A 380 -11.69 0.18 -1.67
N GLU A 381 -11.44 -0.80 -2.55
CA GLU A 381 -12.01 -0.79 -3.91
C GLU A 381 -13.54 -0.79 -3.95
N HIS A 382 -14.20 -1.45 -3.00
CA HIS A 382 -15.66 -1.38 -2.88
C HIS A 382 -16.17 0.04 -2.59
N GLU A 383 -15.41 0.83 -1.81
CA GLU A 383 -15.74 2.25 -1.58
C GLU A 383 -15.50 3.09 -2.83
N LYS A 384 -14.48 2.75 -3.64
CA LYS A 384 -14.21 3.43 -4.93
C LYS A 384 -15.34 3.19 -5.93
N GLN A 385 -15.83 1.95 -6.03
CA GLN A 385 -16.96 1.60 -6.90
C GLN A 385 -18.25 2.29 -6.45
N GLN A 386 -18.54 2.34 -5.14
CA GLN A 386 -19.70 3.08 -4.61
C GLN A 386 -19.63 4.59 -4.86
N LYS A 387 -18.44 5.21 -4.72
CA LYS A 387 -18.24 6.63 -5.03
C LYS A 387 -18.35 6.93 -6.54
N GLN A 388 -17.87 6.04 -7.41
CA GLN A 388 -18.03 6.18 -8.86
C GLN A 388 -19.49 6.10 -9.28
N VAL A 389 -20.28 5.18 -8.70
CA VAL A 389 -21.73 5.08 -8.99
C VAL A 389 -22.51 6.30 -8.47
N ALA A 390 -22.11 6.89 -7.35
CA ALA A 390 -22.68 8.13 -6.85
C ALA A 390 -22.27 9.39 -7.67
N GLY A 391 -21.11 9.35 -8.33
CA GLY A 391 -20.60 10.41 -9.19
C GLY A 391 -21.20 10.44 -10.61
N THR A 392 -21.82 9.36 -11.06
CA THR A 392 -22.60 9.34 -12.30
C THR A 392 -23.90 10.10 -12.06
N LYS A 393 -23.93 11.40 -12.41
CA LYS A 393 -25.14 12.22 -12.39
C LYS A 393 -26.30 11.44 -13.03
N ARG A 394 -27.25 10.96 -12.23
CA ARG A 394 -28.57 10.58 -12.73
C ARG A 394 -29.09 11.80 -13.48
N GLY A 395 -29.25 11.68 -14.79
CA GLY A 395 -29.84 12.74 -15.61
C GLY A 395 -31.10 13.23 -14.91
N VAL A 396 -31.15 14.54 -14.64
CA VAL A 396 -32.30 15.18 -14.02
C VAL A 396 -33.49 14.89 -14.94
N ARG A 397 -34.40 14.02 -14.50
CA ARG A 397 -35.70 13.87 -15.17
C ARG A 397 -36.36 15.24 -15.11
N PRO A 398 -36.71 15.86 -16.25
CA PRO A 398 -37.37 17.15 -16.23
C PRO A 398 -38.65 17.02 -15.41
N GLY A 399 -38.77 17.81 -14.33
CA GLY A 399 -40.00 17.88 -13.55
C GLY A 399 -41.13 18.44 -14.43
N GLY A 400 -42.40 18.16 -14.08
CA GLY A 400 -43.56 18.51 -14.91
C GLY A 400 -43.63 19.97 -15.38
N ASN A 401 -43.06 20.91 -14.62
CA ASN A 401 -42.98 22.33 -15.00
C ASN A 401 -42.02 22.60 -16.18
N ALA A 402 -40.97 21.80 -16.34
CA ALA A 402 -40.04 21.91 -17.47
C ALA A 402 -40.67 21.41 -18.78
N ILE A 403 -41.45 20.33 -18.69
CA ILE A 403 -42.22 19.79 -19.82
C ILE A 403 -43.33 20.77 -20.22
N ALA A 404 -44.02 21.37 -19.25
CA ALA A 404 -45.05 22.38 -19.51
C ALA A 404 -44.48 23.62 -20.24
N ARG A 405 -43.29 24.11 -19.84
CA ARG A 405 -42.61 25.20 -20.54
C ARG A 405 -42.21 24.84 -21.97
N GLN A 406 -41.76 23.61 -22.19
CA GLN A 406 -41.36 23.14 -23.51
C GLN A 406 -42.56 23.00 -24.45
N ASN A 407 -43.69 22.51 -23.94
CA ASN A 407 -44.94 22.44 -24.70
C ASN A 407 -45.53 23.83 -25.00
N LEU A 408 -45.43 24.78 -24.06
CA LEU A 408 -45.83 26.17 -24.29
C LEU A 408 -44.97 26.85 -25.36
N GLN A 409 -43.65 26.60 -25.38
CA GLN A 409 -42.76 27.13 -26.41
C GLN A 409 -42.99 26.48 -27.79
N ALA A 410 -43.36 25.20 -27.83
CA ALA A 410 -43.74 24.52 -29.08
C ALA A 410 -45.06 25.08 -29.64
N ALA A 411 -46.08 25.26 -28.80
CA ALA A 411 -47.37 25.84 -29.19
C ALA A 411 -47.23 27.30 -29.65
N SER A 412 -46.34 28.07 -29.03
CA SER A 412 -46.04 29.46 -29.45
C SER A 412 -45.33 29.54 -30.80
N ARG A 413 -44.60 28.49 -31.21
CA ARG A 413 -43.97 28.41 -32.55
C ARG A 413 -44.96 28.02 -33.64
N GLU A 414 -45.95 27.19 -33.31
CA GLU A 414 -47.04 26.85 -34.24
C GLU A 414 -47.98 28.04 -34.48
N GLN A 415 -48.20 28.90 -33.49
CA GLN A 415 -49.01 30.14 -33.66
C GLN A 415 -48.29 31.26 -34.42
N ALA A 416 -46.95 31.24 -34.52
CA ALA A 416 -46.18 32.25 -35.24
C ALA A 416 -45.95 31.90 -36.72
N GLY A 417 -46.44 30.75 -37.20
CA GLY A 417 -46.28 30.25 -38.57
C GLY A 417 -47.38 30.64 -39.55
N VAL A 418 -48.32 31.50 -39.16
CA VAL A 418 -49.42 31.96 -40.03
C VAL A 418 -49.46 33.48 -39.98
N ASP A 419 -48.66 34.14 -40.81
CA ASP A 419 -49.08 35.30 -41.62
C ASP A 419 -47.93 35.86 -42.51
N VAL A 420 -48.20 35.78 -43.82
CA VAL A 420 -47.92 36.74 -44.91
C VAL A 420 -46.49 36.90 -45.48
N ASP A 421 -46.25 36.11 -46.53
CA ASP A 421 -45.85 36.44 -47.92
C ASP A 421 -45.62 37.92 -48.33
N ASP A 422 -44.46 38.24 -48.92
CA ASP A 422 -44.30 38.94 -50.24
C ASP A 422 -42.81 39.26 -50.55
N GLY A 423 -42.39 39.10 -51.82
CA GLY A 423 -41.40 40.01 -52.43
C GLY A 423 -39.96 39.55 -52.81
N SER A 424 -39.82 38.70 -53.82
CA SER A 424 -38.95 38.85 -55.03
C SER A 424 -37.45 39.31 -54.98
N ALA A 425 -36.57 38.38 -55.45
CA ALA A 425 -35.50 38.49 -56.48
C ALA A 425 -34.07 39.05 -56.22
N GLY A 426 -33.09 38.36 -56.85
CA GLY A 426 -31.77 38.84 -57.31
C GLY A 426 -30.57 38.35 -56.48
N GLU A 427 -29.83 37.29 -56.87
CA GLU A 427 -28.67 37.25 -57.80
C GLU A 427 -27.33 37.84 -57.28
N GLU A 428 -26.36 36.93 -57.11
CA GLU A 428 -24.93 36.92 -57.48
C GLU A 428 -23.86 37.95 -57.00
N SER A 429 -22.63 37.41 -57.00
CA SER A 429 -21.27 37.98 -56.89
C SER A 429 -20.77 38.29 -55.47
N GLU A 430 -19.74 37.62 -54.94
CA GLU A 430 -18.30 37.59 -55.30
C GLU A 430 -17.51 38.84 -54.91
N GLU A 431 -16.31 38.55 -54.41
CA GLU A 431 -15.12 39.40 -54.20
C GLU A 431 -14.92 40.17 -52.87
N GLU A 432 -13.84 39.71 -52.18
CA GLU A 432 -12.69 40.51 -51.69
C GLU A 432 -12.93 41.65 -50.68
N ALA A 433 -12.08 41.95 -49.69
CA ALA A 433 -10.87 41.41 -49.10
C ALA A 433 -10.51 42.37 -47.92
N TRP A 434 -9.41 42.10 -47.22
CA TRP A 434 -8.68 43.00 -46.30
C TRP A 434 -9.17 43.17 -44.85
N ASP A 435 -8.64 42.28 -44.02
CA ASP A 435 -7.68 42.60 -42.94
C ASP A 435 -7.73 44.02 -42.33
N LYS A 436 -8.19 44.11 -41.07
CA LYS A 436 -7.65 45.03 -40.05
C LYS A 436 -8.23 44.77 -38.65
N ASP A 437 -7.30 44.80 -37.71
CA ASP A 437 -7.44 45.32 -36.35
C ASP A 437 -7.72 44.32 -35.20
N GLU A 438 -6.72 43.47 -34.97
CA GLU A 438 -6.25 43.21 -33.61
C GLU A 438 -5.82 44.53 -32.96
N SER A 439 -6.68 45.12 -32.10
CA SER A 439 -6.27 45.90 -30.92
C SER A 439 -7.46 46.62 -30.31
N ARG A 440 -8.18 45.97 -29.39
CA ARG A 440 -8.86 46.64 -28.26
C ARG A 440 -9.51 45.61 -27.34
N LYS A 441 -8.87 45.41 -26.17
CA LYS A 441 -9.48 45.29 -24.82
C LYS A 441 -8.67 44.35 -23.91
N ARG A 442 -7.45 44.78 -23.58
CA ARG A 442 -6.99 44.70 -22.18
C ARG A 442 -7.55 45.91 -21.42
N ALA A 443 -7.67 45.76 -20.11
CA ALA A 443 -8.19 46.72 -19.13
C ALA A 443 -9.71 46.75 -18.97
N ARG A 444 -10.22 45.83 -18.15
CA ARG A 444 -11.13 46.15 -17.03
C ARG A 444 -11.39 44.88 -16.20
N ARG A 445 -10.68 44.76 -15.09
CA ARG A 445 -11.29 44.52 -13.77
C ARG A 445 -10.25 44.86 -12.71
N ALA A 446 -10.65 45.84 -11.92
CA ALA A 446 -9.98 46.40 -10.77
C ALA A 446 -9.89 45.38 -9.63
#